data_AF-A0AAU2DID6-F1
#
_entry.id   AF-A0AAU2DID6-F1
#
_cell.length_a   1.000
_cell.length_b   1.000
_cell.length_c   1.000
_cell.angle_alpha   90.00
_cell.angle_beta   90.00
_cell.angle_gamma   90.00
#
_symmetry.space_group_name_H-M   'P 1'
#
loop_
_entity.id
_entity.type
_entity.pdbx_description
1 polymer ?
#
loop_
_entity_poly.entity_id
_entity_poly.type
_entity_poly.pdbx_seq_one_letter_code
_entity_poly.pdbx_strand_id
1 'polypeptide(L)'
;MTDGRPLDFGMLRQTWTEALELTNALPAKVPDRTEVDRLTGYLRGAVGLLAAELEAAIEGHPEDTSDRETVRWLLVRTRKALADGPGPDHRTAAVHVEDLALTCRALATLCRRQPCAPVLNG
;
A
#
# COMPACT_ATOMS: atom_id res chain seq x y z
N MET A 1 18.37 8.92 -9.28
CA MET A 1 19.00 7.86 -8.46
C MET A 1 18.06 7.57 -7.31
N THR A 2 17.18 6.58 -7.48
CA THR A 2 16.42 6.01 -6.37
C THR A 2 17.41 5.24 -5.51
N ASP A 3 17.61 5.71 -4.29
CA ASP A 3 18.50 5.13 -3.28
C ASP A 3 18.04 3.68 -3.04
N GLY A 4 18.78 2.71 -3.60
CA GLY A 4 18.39 1.31 -3.77
C GLY A 4 18.39 0.50 -2.47
N ARG A 5 17.74 1.01 -1.42
CA ARG A 5 17.52 0.24 -0.20
C ARG A 5 16.44 -0.80 -0.46
N PRO A 6 16.69 -2.08 -0.15
CA PRO A 6 15.69 -3.11 -0.31
C PRO A 6 14.43 -2.80 0.51
N LEU A 7 13.25 -3.06 -0.05
CA LEU A 7 11.99 -2.95 0.67
C LEU A 7 12.01 -3.84 1.91
N ASP A 8 11.90 -3.24 3.09
CA ASP A 8 11.77 -3.98 4.34
C ASP A 8 10.31 -4.44 4.52
N PHE A 9 9.98 -5.59 3.93
CA PHE A 9 8.66 -6.21 4.07
C PHE A 9 8.31 -6.61 5.52
N GLY A 10 9.28 -6.70 6.42
CA GLY A 10 9.04 -6.93 7.84
C GLY A 10 8.46 -5.69 8.50
N MET A 11 9.16 -4.56 8.34
CA MET A 11 8.71 -3.25 8.82
C MET A 11 7.38 -2.85 8.18
N LEU A 12 7.22 -3.02 6.86
CA LEU A 12 5.95 -2.73 6.18
C LEU A 12 4.80 -3.53 6.80
N ARG A 13 5.03 -4.83 7.07
CA ARG A 13 4.02 -5.71 7.68
C ARG A 13 3.60 -5.26 9.06
N GLN A 14 4.58 -4.90 9.88
CA GLN A 14 4.33 -4.37 11.20
C GLN A 14 3.44 -3.13 11.13
N THR A 15 3.79 -2.17 10.28
CA THR A 15 3.06 -0.91 10.15
C THR A 15 1.60 -1.09 9.73
N TRP A 16 1.30 -1.92 8.72
CA TRP A 16 -0.11 -2.13 8.33
C TRP A 16 -0.86 -2.99 9.36
N THR A 17 -0.18 -3.87 10.09
CA THR A 17 -0.82 -4.69 11.13
C THR A 17 -1.24 -3.82 12.31
N GLU A 18 -0.34 -2.95 12.76
CA GLU A 18 -0.60 -1.99 13.83
C GLU A 18 -1.76 -1.05 13.50
N ALA A 19 -1.82 -0.55 12.26
CA ALA A 19 -2.94 0.26 11.81
C ALA A 19 -4.28 -0.50 11.78
N LEU A 20 -4.30 -1.74 11.31
CA LEU A 20 -5.52 -2.57 11.31
C LEU A 20 -5.97 -2.92 12.72
N GLU A 21 -5.04 -3.18 13.65
CA GLU A 21 -5.37 -3.41 15.05
C GLU A 21 -5.97 -2.16 15.71
N LEU A 22 -5.41 -0.99 15.40
CA LEU A 22 -5.91 0.31 15.89
C LEU A 22 -7.35 0.60 15.40
N THR A 23 -7.68 0.22 14.16
CA THR A 23 -8.97 0.51 13.53
C THR A 23 -10.01 -0.62 13.66
N ASN A 24 -9.62 -1.79 14.16
CA ASN A 24 -10.49 -2.97 14.26
C ASN A 24 -11.79 -2.74 15.06
N ALA A 25 -11.83 -1.74 15.94
CA ALA A 25 -13.01 -1.41 16.75
C ALA A 25 -13.94 -0.37 16.09
N LEU A 26 -13.68 0.06 14.86
CA LEU A 26 -14.56 0.97 14.14
C LEU A 26 -15.91 0.30 13.77
N PRO A 27 -17.02 1.07 13.73
CA PRO A 27 -17.15 2.48 14.12
C PRO A 27 -17.41 2.67 15.63
N ALA A 28 -17.40 1.60 16.42
CA ALA A 28 -17.79 1.62 17.83
C ALA A 28 -16.82 2.42 18.72
N LYS A 29 -15.53 2.41 18.38
CA LYS A 29 -14.49 3.21 19.03
C LYS A 29 -13.61 3.86 17.98
N VAL A 30 -13.52 5.19 18.02
CA VAL A 30 -12.63 5.97 17.15
C VAL A 30 -11.29 6.19 17.87
N PRO A 31 -10.15 5.82 17.25
CA PRO A 31 -8.83 5.97 17.85
C PRO A 31 -8.38 7.44 17.97
N ASP A 32 -7.33 7.67 18.75
CA ASP A 32 -6.75 9.00 18.93
C ASP A 32 -6.15 9.54 17.62
N ARG A 33 -6.33 10.85 17.39
CA ARG A 33 -5.89 11.49 16.15
C ARG A 33 -4.39 11.47 15.97
N THR A 34 -3.63 11.62 17.05
CA THR A 34 -2.15 11.66 17.01
C THR A 34 -1.59 10.32 16.54
N GLU A 35 -2.16 9.22 17.03
CA GLU A 35 -1.73 7.87 16.66
C GLU A 35 -2.11 7.54 15.21
N VAL A 36 -3.33 7.94 14.80
CA VAL A 36 -3.80 7.85 13.40
C VAL A 36 -2.90 8.63 12.45
N ASP A 37 -2.53 9.87 12.78
CA ASP A 37 -1.70 10.71 11.92
C ASP A 37 -0.27 10.16 11.79
N ARG A 38 0.30 9.64 12.89
CA ARG A 38 1.61 8.98 12.87
C ARG A 38 1.60 7.77 11.91
N LEU A 39 0.63 6.87 12.05
CA LEU A 39 0.52 5.69 11.21
C LEU A 39 0.18 6.04 9.76
N THR A 40 -0.64 7.07 9.54
CA THR A 40 -0.93 7.61 8.21
C THR A 40 0.35 8.06 7.52
N GLY A 41 1.24 8.79 8.20
CA GLY A 41 2.53 9.21 7.64
C GLY A 41 3.38 8.03 7.19
N TYR A 42 3.55 7.01 8.04
CA TYR A 42 4.31 5.81 7.69
C TYR A 42 3.69 5.04 6.53
N LEU A 43 2.38 4.83 6.56
CA LEU A 43 1.68 4.08 5.52
C LEU A 43 1.68 4.81 4.18
N ARG A 44 1.57 6.13 4.14
CA ARG A 44 1.68 6.90 2.89
C ARG A 44 3.05 6.71 2.23
N GLY A 45 4.12 6.76 3.01
CA GLY A 45 5.48 6.49 2.52
C GLY A 45 5.62 5.05 1.99
N ALA A 46 5.17 4.07 2.78
CA ALA A 46 5.17 2.66 2.42
C ALA A 46 4.39 2.37 1.11
N VAL A 47 3.17 2.88 1.01
CA VAL A 47 2.29 2.74 -0.15
C VAL A 47 2.90 3.41 -1.38
N GLY A 48 3.49 4.59 -1.23
CA GLY A 48 4.17 5.29 -2.32
C GLY A 48 5.36 4.49 -2.89
N LEU A 49 6.19 3.90 -2.01
CA LEU A 49 7.30 3.05 -2.42
C LEU A 49 6.81 1.79 -3.13
N LEU A 50 5.85 1.08 -2.56
CA LEU A 50 5.30 -0.15 -3.14
C LEU A 50 4.63 0.10 -4.50
N ALA A 51 3.91 1.22 -4.64
CA ALA A 51 3.30 1.60 -5.91
C ALA A 51 4.36 1.85 -7.00
N ALA A 52 5.43 2.56 -6.68
CA ALA A 52 6.52 2.83 -7.63
C ALA A 52 7.23 1.54 -8.08
N GLU A 53 7.49 0.61 -7.16
CA GLU A 53 8.09 -0.70 -7.48
C GLU A 53 7.19 -1.52 -8.40
N LEU A 54 5.89 -1.53 -8.11
CA LEU A 54 4.91 -2.26 -8.90
C LEU A 54 4.71 -1.65 -10.29
N GLU A 55 4.76 -0.31 -10.40
CA GLU A 55 4.77 0.41 -11.69
C GLU A 55 5.99 0.03 -12.54
N ALA A 56 7.19 0.06 -11.96
CA ALA A 56 8.42 -0.32 -12.66
C ALA A 56 8.39 -1.78 -13.14
N ALA A 57 7.88 -2.70 -12.33
CA ALA A 57 7.74 -4.11 -12.70
C ALA A 57 6.78 -4.32 -13.88
N ILE A 58 5.69 -3.55 -13.93
CA ILE A 58 4.73 -3.57 -15.03
C ILE A 58 5.33 -3.00 -16.31
N GLU A 59 6.08 -1.90 -16.24
CA GLU A 59 6.70 -1.29 -17.42
C GLU A 59 7.76 -2.20 -18.04
N GLY A 60 8.48 -2.98 -17.23
CA GLY A 60 9.52 -3.92 -17.68
C GLY A 60 9.02 -5.16 -18.44
N HIS A 61 7.71 -5.43 -18.47
CA HIS A 61 7.14 -6.63 -19.12
C HIS A 61 6.02 -6.22 -20.10
N PRO A 62 6.27 -6.23 -21.42
CA PRO A 62 5.35 -5.65 -22.41
C PRO A 62 4.11 -6.52 -22.70
N GLU A 63 4.06 -7.78 -22.28
CA GLU A 63 2.90 -8.64 -22.50
C GLU A 63 1.72 -8.22 -21.60
N ASP A 64 0.54 -8.03 -22.19
CA ASP A 64 -0.68 -7.66 -21.47
C ASP A 64 -1.43 -8.91 -21.01
N THR A 65 -1.48 -9.12 -19.69
CA THR A 65 -2.28 -10.15 -19.02
C THR A 65 -3.42 -9.51 -18.22
N SER A 66 -4.49 -10.26 -17.93
CA SER A 66 -5.61 -9.79 -17.09
C SER A 66 -5.14 -9.35 -15.68
N ASP A 67 -4.07 -9.97 -15.17
CA ASP A 67 -3.43 -9.57 -13.92
C ASP A 67 -2.86 -8.14 -13.99
N ARG A 68 -2.33 -7.72 -15.14
CA ARG A 68 -1.76 -6.38 -15.34
C ARG A 68 -2.83 -5.29 -15.31
N GLU A 69 -4.00 -5.54 -15.88
CA GLU A 69 -5.13 -4.60 -15.80
C GLU A 69 -5.60 -4.40 -14.35
N THR A 70 -5.69 -5.51 -13.59
CA THR A 70 -6.03 -5.47 -12.17
C THR A 70 -5.00 -4.67 -11.37
N VAL A 71 -3.71 -4.86 -11.65
CA VAL A 71 -2.63 -4.11 -11.00
C VAL A 71 -2.68 -2.63 -11.39
N ARG A 72 -2.87 -2.29 -12.68
CA ARG A 72 -3.03 -0.89 -13.13
C ARG A 72 -4.21 -0.21 -12.44
N TRP A 73 -5.36 -0.89 -12.33
CA TRP A 73 -6.52 -0.38 -11.60
C TRP A 73 -6.19 -0.12 -10.12
N LEU A 74 -5.48 -1.05 -9.47
CA LEU A 74 -5.05 -0.88 -8.07
C LEU A 74 -4.10 0.30 -7.91
N LEU A 75 -3.17 0.53 -8.84
CA LEU A 75 -2.26 1.68 -8.82
C LEU A 75 -3.01 3.01 -8.97
N VAL A 76 -4.01 3.08 -9.86
CA VAL A 76 -4.87 4.27 -9.98
C VAL A 76 -5.62 4.53 -8.66
N ARG A 77 -6.20 3.49 -8.05
CA ARG A 77 -6.88 3.60 -6.76
C ARG A 77 -5.91 4.04 -5.65
N THR A 78 -4.71 3.50 -5.64
CA THR A 78 -3.65 3.83 -4.68
C THR A 78 -3.28 5.31 -4.75
N ARG A 79 -3.04 5.82 -5.97
CA ARG A 79 -2.71 7.24 -6.19
C ARG A 79 -3.85 8.15 -5.72
N LYS A 80 -5.10 7.77 -5.96
CA LYS A 80 -6.26 8.49 -5.44
C LYS A 80 -6.30 8.50 -3.90
N ALA A 81 -6.10 7.35 -3.26
CA ALA A 81 -6.04 7.28 -1.80
C ALA A 81 -4.90 8.15 -1.22
N LEU A 82 -3.73 8.20 -1.87
CA LEU A 82 -2.66 9.11 -1.48
C LEU A 82 -3.04 10.59 -1.69
N ALA A 83 -3.87 10.93 -2.66
CA ALA A 83 -4.31 12.31 -2.92
C ALA A 83 -5.39 12.79 -1.94
N ASP A 84 -6.38 11.94 -1.62
CA ASP A 84 -7.58 12.34 -0.87
C ASP A 84 -7.28 12.72 0.61
N GLY A 85 -6.21 12.19 1.19
CA GLY A 85 -5.77 12.50 2.57
C GLY A 85 -6.75 12.03 3.67
N PRO A 86 -6.40 12.22 4.96
CA PRO A 86 -7.16 11.66 6.09
C PRO A 86 -8.52 12.34 6.38
N GLY A 87 -8.84 13.44 5.71
CA GLY A 87 -10.03 14.23 6.03
C GLY A 87 -9.96 14.94 7.39
N PRO A 88 -10.96 15.80 7.67
CA PRO A 88 -10.89 16.76 8.77
C PRO A 88 -11.26 16.20 10.14
N ASP A 89 -12.01 15.09 10.22
CA ASP A 89 -12.48 14.54 11.48
C ASP A 89 -11.73 13.25 11.88
N HIS A 90 -11.88 12.86 13.15
CA HIS A 90 -11.17 11.71 13.71
C HIS A 90 -11.60 10.40 13.03
N ARG A 91 -12.87 10.28 12.66
CA ARG A 91 -13.42 9.06 12.07
C ARG A 91 -12.97 8.90 10.63
N THR A 92 -13.03 9.96 9.82
CA THR A 92 -12.54 9.93 8.44
C THR A 92 -11.05 9.62 8.40
N ALA A 93 -10.28 10.10 9.37
CA ALA A 93 -8.85 9.80 9.44
C ALA A 93 -8.58 8.36 9.85
N ALA A 94 -9.36 7.82 10.78
CA ALA A 94 -9.28 6.42 11.16
C ALA A 94 -9.65 5.48 9.99
N VAL A 95 -10.67 5.84 9.20
CA VAL A 95 -11.01 5.10 7.97
C VAL A 95 -9.90 5.23 6.93
N HIS A 96 -9.32 6.42 6.77
CA HIS A 96 -8.23 6.63 5.81
C HIS A 96 -6.98 5.81 6.14
N VAL A 97 -6.59 5.74 7.42
CA VAL A 97 -5.42 4.94 7.82
C VAL A 97 -5.68 3.44 7.64
N GLU A 98 -6.91 2.97 7.85
CA GLU A 98 -7.33 1.60 7.54
C GLU A 98 -7.24 1.30 6.04
N ASP A 99 -7.77 2.20 5.19
CA ASP A 99 -7.70 2.07 3.74
C ASP A 99 -6.25 2.02 3.24
N LEU A 100 -5.37 2.86 3.79
CA LEU A 100 -3.94 2.83 3.49
C LEU A 100 -3.28 1.53 3.95
N ALA A 101 -3.65 0.98 5.11
CA ALA A 101 -3.12 -0.29 5.61
C ALA A 101 -3.51 -1.46 4.71
N LEU A 102 -4.79 -1.53 4.30
CA LEU A 102 -5.28 -2.53 3.35
C LEU A 102 -4.60 -2.41 1.98
N THR A 103 -4.44 -1.18 1.50
CA THR A 103 -3.73 -0.88 0.24
C THR A 103 -2.27 -1.33 0.32
N CYS A 104 -1.57 -0.98 1.40
CA CYS A 104 -0.20 -1.38 1.64
C CYS A 104 -0.04 -2.91 1.63
N ARG A 105 -0.91 -3.63 2.34
CA ARG A 105 -0.94 -5.10 2.36
C ARG A 105 -1.16 -5.70 0.97
N ALA A 106 -2.10 -5.14 0.19
CA ALA A 106 -2.40 -5.60 -1.15
C ALA A 106 -1.19 -5.42 -2.09
N LEU A 107 -0.61 -4.22 -2.12
CA LEU A 107 0.58 -3.92 -2.92
C LEU A 107 1.77 -4.79 -2.53
N ALA A 108 2.05 -4.93 -1.23
CA ALA A 108 3.13 -5.78 -0.74
C ALA A 108 2.94 -7.25 -1.16
N THR A 109 1.69 -7.73 -1.19
CA THR A 109 1.38 -9.09 -1.67
C THR A 109 1.68 -9.22 -3.16
N LEU A 110 1.34 -8.21 -3.97
CA LEU A 110 1.61 -8.19 -5.40
C LEU A 110 3.12 -8.10 -5.70
N CYS A 111 3.85 -7.20 -5.02
CA CYS A 111 5.31 -7.11 -5.15
C CYS A 111 6.00 -8.43 -4.78
N ARG A 112 5.50 -9.18 -3.78
CA ARG A 112 6.03 -10.50 -3.42
C ARG A 112 5.65 -11.60 -4.42
N ARG A 113 4.49 -11.46 -5.07
CA ARG A 113 3.97 -12.40 -6.08
C ARG A 113 4.51 -12.13 -7.48
N GLN A 114 5.24 -11.04 -7.69
CA GLN A 114 6.05 -10.84 -8.89
C GLN A 114 7.46 -11.40 -8.65
N PRO A 115 7.71 -12.72 -8.79
CA PRO A 115 9.02 -13.10 -9.26
C PRO A 115 9.12 -12.57 -10.69
N CYS A 116 10.03 -11.64 -10.94
CA CYS A 116 10.70 -11.59 -12.23
C CYS A 116 11.40 -12.94 -12.41
N ALA A 117 10.69 -13.94 -12.91
CA ALA A 117 11.24 -15.16 -13.43
C ALA A 117 10.67 -15.33 -14.83
N PRO A 118 11.45 -15.09 -15.91
CA PRO A 118 11.16 -15.78 -17.14
C PRO A 118 11.21 -17.28 -16.83
N VAL A 119 10.13 -18.00 -17.12
CA VAL A 119 10.20 -19.44 -17.32
C VAL A 119 11.04 -19.63 -18.58
N LEU A 120 12.36 -19.70 -18.42
CA LEU A 120 13.23 -20.33 -19.41
C LEU A 120 13.07 -21.84 -19.23
N ASN A 121 12.00 -22.39 -19.81
CA ASN A 121 11.90 -23.80 -20.14
C ASN A 121 11.26 -23.90 -21.53
N GLY A 122 12.08 -24.26 -22.51
CA GLY A 122 11.73 -24.43 -23.91
C GLY A 122 12.96 -24.28 -24.78
#